data_AF-A0A5N7ZER5-F1
#
_entry.id   AF-A0A5N7ZER5-F1
#
_cell.length_a   1.000
_cell.length_b   1.000
_cell.length_c   1.000
_cell.angle_alpha   90.00
_cell.angle_beta   90.00
_cell.angle_gamma   90.00
#
_symmetry.space_group_name_H-M   'P 1'
#
loop_
_entity.id
_entity.type
_entity.pdbx_description
1 polymer ?
#
loop_
_entity_poly.entity_id
_entity_poly.type
_entity_poly.pdbx_seq_one_letter_code
_entity_poly.pdbx_strand_id
1 'polypeptide(L)'
;MKKVKKRKFGLVGKNISYSFSKKYFTEKFENLGLNNHSYVNFDIATIEAFPTILSETKNLKGMNVTIPYKEAVIPFLGKLSKNAAVIGAVNTIRITKKGETKGYNTDFYGFKKALKPMLKKHHQKALILGTGGASKA
;
A
#
# COMPACT_ATOMS: atom_id res chain seq x y z
N MET A 1 14.77 -10.17 -30.00
CA MET A 1 13.66 -10.31 -29.03
C MET A 1 13.78 -9.21 -27.96
N LYS A 2 12.75 -8.37 -27.73
CA LYS A 2 12.78 -7.35 -26.67
C LYS A 2 12.73 -8.05 -25.30
N LYS A 3 13.76 -7.87 -24.46
CA LYS A 3 13.75 -8.36 -23.06
C LYS A 3 12.52 -7.83 -22.34
N VAL A 4 11.61 -8.71 -21.92
CA VAL A 4 10.42 -8.32 -21.16
C VAL A 4 10.88 -7.79 -19.80
N LYS A 5 10.62 -6.51 -19.52
CA LYS A 5 11.09 -5.86 -18.30
C LYS A 5 10.25 -6.36 -17.12
N LYS A 6 10.87 -7.09 -16.19
CA LYS A 6 10.24 -7.56 -14.93
C LYS A 6 9.74 -6.34 -14.13
N ARG A 7 8.60 -6.48 -13.44
CA ARG A 7 8.00 -5.44 -12.59
C ARG A 7 7.66 -6.05 -11.24
N LYS A 8 8.32 -5.60 -10.19
CA LYS A 8 8.10 -6.12 -8.84
C LYS A 8 7.21 -5.16 -8.05
N PHE A 9 6.28 -5.74 -7.30
CA PHE A 9 5.44 -5.09 -6.32
C PHE A 9 5.60 -5.81 -4.98
N GLY A 10 5.07 -5.24 -3.91
CA GLY A 10 5.06 -5.96 -2.66
C GLY A 10 4.26 -5.29 -1.55
N LEU A 11 4.28 -5.93 -0.39
CA LEU A 11 3.68 -5.45 0.84
C LEU A 11 4.77 -5.29 1.89
N VAL A 12 4.88 -4.13 2.53
CA VAL A 12 5.73 -3.93 3.71
C VAL A 12 4.89 -3.85 4.98
N GLY A 13 5.36 -4.52 6.02
CA GLY A 13 4.70 -4.66 7.31
C GLY A 13 5.58 -5.46 8.26
N LYS A 14 5.06 -5.73 9.46
CA LYS A 14 5.72 -6.58 10.46
C LYS A 14 4.83 -7.76 10.81
N ASN A 15 5.40 -8.96 10.85
CA ASN A 15 4.69 -10.22 11.08
C ASN A 15 3.55 -10.39 10.07
N ILE A 16 3.85 -10.33 8.77
CA ILE A 16 2.86 -10.29 7.67
C ILE A 16 2.87 -11.54 6.78
N SER A 17 3.48 -12.63 7.25
CA SER A 17 3.47 -13.92 6.54
C SER A 17 2.04 -14.40 6.22
N TYR A 18 1.06 -14.10 7.07
CA TYR A 18 -0.35 -14.43 6.89
C TYR A 18 -1.09 -13.59 5.83
N SER A 19 -0.47 -12.54 5.28
CA SER A 19 -1.17 -11.59 4.42
C SER A 19 -1.67 -12.21 3.12
N PHE A 20 -2.98 -12.09 2.90
CA PHE A 20 -3.67 -12.47 1.66
C PHE A 20 -3.18 -11.73 0.41
N SER A 21 -2.60 -10.53 0.56
CA SER A 21 -2.28 -9.63 -0.55
C SER A 21 -1.37 -10.28 -1.59
N LYS A 22 -0.38 -11.07 -1.16
CA LYS A 22 0.55 -11.74 -2.07
C LYS A 22 -0.18 -12.72 -2.99
N LYS A 23 -1.04 -13.58 -2.43
CA LYS A 23 -1.82 -14.55 -3.21
C LYS A 23 -2.76 -13.83 -4.18
N TYR A 24 -3.53 -12.86 -3.66
CA TYR A 24 -4.45 -12.06 -4.46
C TYR A 24 -3.80 -11.40 -5.68
N PHE A 25 -2.67 -10.72 -5.50
CA PHE A 25 -2.01 -10.02 -6.60
C PHE A 25 -1.33 -10.97 -7.59
N THR A 26 -0.78 -12.10 -7.12
CA THR A 26 -0.25 -13.13 -8.01
C THR A 26 -1.34 -13.66 -8.95
N GLU A 27 -2.47 -14.11 -8.40
CA GLU A 27 -3.62 -14.59 -9.18
C GLU A 27 -4.16 -13.51 -10.12
N LYS A 28 -4.24 -12.27 -9.64
CA LYS A 28 -4.70 -11.13 -10.45
C LYS A 28 -3.75 -10.84 -11.62
N PHE A 29 -2.44 -10.97 -11.44
CA PHE A 29 -1.49 -10.78 -12.54
C PHE A 29 -1.61 -11.89 -13.58
N GLU A 30 -1.76 -13.14 -13.14
CA GLU A 30 -1.98 -14.29 -14.02
C GLU A 30 -3.26 -14.12 -14.85
N ASN A 31 -4.38 -13.79 -14.21
CA ASN A 31 -5.67 -13.55 -14.87
C ASN A 31 -5.65 -12.40 -15.88
N LEU A 32 -4.74 -11.43 -15.70
CA LEU A 32 -4.56 -10.30 -16.62
C LEU A 32 -3.47 -10.55 -17.68
N GLY A 33 -2.88 -11.75 -17.73
CA GLY A 33 -1.77 -12.08 -18.65
C GLY A 33 -0.48 -11.31 -18.36
N LEU A 34 -0.31 -10.81 -17.14
CA LEU A 34 0.82 -9.96 -16.71
C LEU A 34 2.01 -10.80 -16.22
N ASN A 35 2.50 -11.71 -17.05
CA ASN A 35 3.52 -12.73 -16.72
C ASN A 35 4.89 -12.17 -16.27
N ASN A 36 5.12 -10.87 -16.44
CA ASN A 36 6.32 -10.17 -15.98
C ASN A 36 6.14 -9.41 -14.66
N HIS A 37 5.00 -9.56 -13.99
CA HIS A 37 4.70 -8.93 -12.71
C HIS A 37 4.87 -9.93 -11.57
N SER A 38 5.40 -9.47 -10.43
CA SER A 38 5.47 -10.27 -9.21
C SER A 38 5.11 -9.46 -7.99
N TYR A 39 4.61 -10.13 -6.95
CA TYR A 39 4.27 -9.53 -5.67
C TYR A 39 4.96 -10.30 -4.54
N VAL A 40 5.62 -9.58 -3.62
CA VAL A 40 6.35 -10.19 -2.49
C VAL A 40 6.03 -9.50 -1.17
N ASN A 41 6.15 -10.22 -0.06
CA ASN A 41 6.05 -9.62 1.27
C ASN A 41 7.47 -9.24 1.73
N PHE A 42 7.60 -8.00 2.18
CA PHE A 42 8.77 -7.47 2.87
C PHE A 42 8.43 -7.37 4.35
N ASP A 43 8.64 -8.47 5.06
CA ASP A 43 8.43 -8.54 6.50
C ASP A 43 9.66 -7.99 7.21
N ILE A 44 9.55 -6.78 7.76
CA ILE A 44 10.67 -6.08 8.40
C ILE A 44 10.39 -5.85 9.88
N ALA A 45 11.43 -6.04 10.69
CA ALA A 45 11.34 -5.89 12.15
C ALA A 45 11.12 -4.44 12.59
N THR A 46 11.68 -3.49 11.83
CA THR A 46 11.61 -2.05 12.09
C THR A 46 11.47 -1.27 10.77
N ILE A 47 10.97 -0.03 10.84
CA ILE A 47 10.70 0.78 9.64
C ILE A 47 11.99 1.31 8.99
N GLU A 48 13.07 1.40 9.76
CA GLU A 48 14.38 1.89 9.33
C GLU A 48 15.01 0.99 8.25
N ALA A 49 14.51 -0.24 8.09
CA ALA A 49 14.89 -1.14 7.00
C ALA A 49 14.22 -0.80 5.64
N PHE A 50 13.21 0.09 5.63
CA PHE A 50 12.48 0.45 4.42
C PHE A 50 13.34 1.08 3.31
N PRO A 51 14.27 2.01 3.60
CA PRO A 51 15.22 2.51 2.59
C PRO A 51 16.07 1.41 1.93
N THR A 52 16.46 0.39 2.69
CA THR A 52 17.21 -0.77 2.16
C THR A 52 16.35 -1.56 1.17
N ILE A 53 15.06 -1.79 1.47
CA ILE A 53 14.13 -2.40 0.52
C ILE A 53 14.08 -1.60 -0.78
N LEU A 54 13.97 -0.27 -0.72
CA LEU A 54 13.87 0.57 -1.90
C LEU A 54 15.13 0.52 -2.77
N SER A 55 16.31 0.50 -2.16
CA SER A 55 17.61 0.54 -2.86
C SER A 55 18.03 -0.82 -3.42
N GLU A 56 17.82 -1.90 -2.69
CA GLU A 56 18.25 -3.25 -3.11
C GLU A 56 17.24 -3.95 -4.04
N THR A 57 15.97 -3.56 -3.98
CA THR A 57 14.92 -4.24 -4.75
C THR A 57 14.89 -3.76 -6.20
N LYS A 58 15.63 -4.48 -7.06
CA LYS A 58 15.61 -4.27 -8.51
C LYS A 58 14.19 -4.36 -9.07
N ASN A 59 13.86 -3.43 -9.97
CA ASN A 59 12.60 -3.36 -10.71
C ASN A 59 11.33 -3.14 -9.86
N LEU A 60 11.46 -2.66 -8.62
CA LEU A 60 10.32 -2.29 -7.80
C LEU A 60 9.51 -1.15 -8.47
N LYS A 61 8.18 -1.27 -8.48
CA LYS A 61 7.26 -0.31 -9.11
C LYS A 61 6.22 0.27 -8.16
N GLY A 62 5.97 -0.41 -7.05
CA GLY A 62 5.09 0.08 -6.01
C GLY A 62 4.97 -0.94 -4.89
N MET A 63 4.45 -0.48 -3.76
CA MET A 63 4.26 -1.30 -2.58
C MET A 63 2.96 -0.93 -1.88
N ASN A 64 2.32 -1.90 -1.25
CA ASN A 64 1.39 -1.62 -0.17
C ASN A 64 2.15 -1.53 1.15
N VAL A 65 1.56 -0.79 2.08
CA VAL A 65 2.06 -0.63 3.45
C VAL A 65 0.94 -1.05 4.40
N THR A 66 1.26 -1.89 5.35
CA THR A 66 0.32 -2.33 6.39
C THR A 66 0.90 -2.08 7.78
N ILE A 67 0.17 -2.55 8.79
CA ILE A 67 0.53 -2.42 10.20
C ILE A 67 1.96 -2.95 10.43
N PRO A 68 2.76 -2.27 11.28
CA PRO A 68 2.46 -1.02 11.99
C PRO A 68 2.90 0.24 11.23
N TYR A 69 3.27 0.12 9.95
CA TYR A 69 4.10 1.11 9.27
C TYR A 69 3.37 2.18 8.46
N LYS A 70 2.04 2.21 8.46
CA LYS A 70 1.28 3.16 7.63
C LYS A 70 1.62 4.63 7.91
N GLU A 71 1.97 4.96 9.14
CA GLU A 71 2.40 6.31 9.53
C GLU A 71 3.92 6.44 9.48
N ALA A 72 4.61 5.46 10.04
CA ALA A 72 6.06 5.45 10.18
C ALA A 72 6.80 5.48 8.83
N VAL A 73 6.17 5.07 7.73
CA VAL A 73 6.77 5.12 6.38
C VAL A 73 6.85 6.54 5.82
N ILE A 74 6.03 7.48 6.29
CA ILE A 74 5.86 8.82 5.70
C ILE A 74 7.17 9.59 5.57
N PRO A 75 8.06 9.65 6.60
CA PRO A 75 9.32 10.38 6.52
C PRO A 75 10.25 9.90 5.40
N PHE A 76 10.07 8.67 4.90
CA PHE A 76 10.90 8.08 3.85
C PHE A 76 10.34 8.33 2.43
N LEU A 77 9.21 9.04 2.29
CA LEU A 77 8.55 9.26 1.00
C LEU A 77 8.83 10.66 0.46
N GLY A 78 9.16 10.74 -0.83
CA GLY A 78 9.45 12.02 -1.47
C GLY A 78 8.22 12.91 -1.65
N LYS A 79 7.04 12.32 -1.87
CA LYS A 79 5.76 13.06 -2.02
C LYS A 79 4.60 12.29 -1.42
N LEU A 80 3.55 13.01 -1.02
CA LEU A 80 2.26 12.44 -0.63
C LEU A 80 1.15 12.90 -1.58
N SER A 81 0.06 12.13 -1.67
CA SER A 81 -1.20 12.64 -2.19
C SER A 81 -1.87 13.58 -1.17
N LYS A 82 -2.74 14.49 -1.63
CA LYS A 82 -3.48 15.40 -0.73
C LYS A 82 -4.21 14.63 0.38
N ASN A 83 -4.92 13.56 0.01
CA ASN A 83 -5.65 12.74 0.99
C ASN A 83 -4.71 12.04 1.97
N ALA A 84 -3.58 11.49 1.50
CA ALA A 84 -2.62 10.83 2.39
C ALA A 84 -1.97 11.81 3.38
N ALA A 85 -1.70 13.04 2.93
CA ALA A 85 -1.18 14.11 3.80
C ALA A 85 -2.20 14.52 4.88
N VAL A 86 -3.48 14.65 4.52
CA VAL A 86 -4.56 14.98 5.49
C VAL A 86 -4.81 13.83 6.48
N ILE A 87 -4.85 12.59 5.99
CA ILE A 87 -5.09 11.40 6.81
C ILE A 87 -3.90 11.11 7.75
N GLY A 88 -2.67 11.46 7.34
CA GLY A 88 -1.47 11.14 8.09
C GLY A 88 -1.10 9.65 8.07
N ALA A 89 -1.58 8.89 7.07
CA ALA A 89 -1.27 7.48 6.89
C ALA A 89 -1.20 7.11 5.40
N VAL A 90 -0.26 6.22 5.05
CA VAL A 90 0.00 5.71 3.70
C VAL A 90 -0.18 4.20 3.70
N ASN A 91 -1.00 3.68 2.79
CA ASN A 91 -1.16 2.23 2.56
C ASN A 91 -0.68 1.81 1.15
N THR A 92 -0.34 2.76 0.29
CA THR A 92 0.05 2.54 -1.11
C THR A 92 1.17 3.49 -1.51
N ILE A 93 2.26 2.94 -2.03
CA ILE A 93 3.43 3.67 -2.51
C ILE A 93 3.60 3.37 -3.99
N ARG A 94 3.76 4.42 -4.79
CA ARG A 94 4.14 4.32 -6.21
C ARG A 94 5.59 4.77 -6.37
N ILE A 95 6.37 4.01 -7.12
CA ILE A 95 7.72 4.40 -7.52
C ILE A 95 7.68 4.91 -8.96
N THR A 96 8.10 6.15 -9.18
CA THR A 96 8.11 6.76 -10.51
C THR A 96 9.20 6.17 -11.40
N LYS A 97 9.19 6.51 -12.69
CA LYS A 97 10.27 6.11 -13.62
C LYS A 97 11.64 6.68 -13.21
N LYS A 98 11.67 7.80 -12.48
CA LYS A 98 12.87 8.46 -11.95
C LYS A 98 13.33 7.91 -10.59
N GLY A 99 12.62 6.94 -10.01
CA GLY A 99 12.91 6.38 -8.69
C GLY A 99 12.26 7.12 -7.52
N GLU A 100 11.62 8.28 -7.75
CA GLU A 100 10.93 9.02 -6.70
C GLU A 100 9.74 8.21 -6.13
N THR A 101 9.54 8.27 -4.81
CA THR A 101 8.43 7.64 -4.10
C THR A 101 7.27 8.61 -3.90
N LYS A 102 6.04 8.14 -4.14
CA LYS A 102 4.82 8.88 -3.81
C LYS A 102 3.84 8.02 -3.02
N GLY A 103 3.47 8.49 -1.83
CA GLY A 103 2.50 7.86 -0.93
C GLY A 103 1.06 8.23 -1.22
N TYR A 104 0.16 7.27 -1.04
CA TYR A 104 -1.28 7.39 -1.18
C TYR A 104 -1.98 6.63 -0.05
N ASN A 105 -3.20 7.04 0.25
CA ASN A 105 -4.12 6.29 1.08
C ASN A 105 -5.33 5.89 0.23
N THR A 106 -5.48 4.60 -0.04
CA THR A 106 -6.61 4.02 -0.79
C THR A 106 -7.68 3.42 0.13
N ASP A 107 -7.39 3.27 1.43
CA ASP A 107 -8.33 2.72 2.40
C ASP A 107 -9.53 3.66 2.58
N PHE A 108 -9.31 4.97 2.71
CA PHE A 108 -10.38 5.98 2.77
C PHE A 108 -11.37 5.84 1.60
N TYR A 109 -10.82 5.71 0.38
CA TYR A 109 -11.63 5.57 -0.82
C TYR A 109 -12.42 4.26 -0.82
N GLY A 110 -11.76 3.15 -0.46
CA GLY A 110 -12.38 1.83 -0.35
C GLY A 110 -13.50 1.82 0.68
N PHE A 111 -13.24 2.34 1.88
CA PHE A 111 -14.20 2.44 2.97
C PHE A 111 -15.40 3.30 2.58
N LYS A 112 -15.18 4.50 2.04
CA LYS A 112 -16.25 5.38 1.56
C LYS A 112 -17.12 4.70 0.51
N LYS A 113 -16.52 3.98 -0.44
CA LYS A 113 -17.26 3.27 -1.50
C LYS A 113 -18.07 2.10 -0.96
N ALA A 114 -17.54 1.37 0.01
CA ALA A 114 -18.25 0.27 0.66
C ALA A 114 -19.40 0.75 1.57
N LEU A 115 -19.18 1.85 2.30
CA LEU A 115 -20.15 2.38 3.25
C LEU A 115 -21.31 3.11 2.55
N LYS A 116 -21.03 3.89 1.49
CA LYS A 116 -22.03 4.78 0.86
C LYS A 116 -23.35 4.08 0.48
N PRO A 117 -23.36 2.88 -0.12
CA PRO A 117 -24.60 2.16 -0.43
C PRO A 117 -25.40 1.72 0.80
N MET A 118 -24.74 1.60 1.97
CA MET A 118 -25.36 1.17 3.23
C MET A 118 -25.97 2.34 4.02
N LEU A 119 -25.65 3.60 3.66
CA LEU A 119 -26.14 4.78 4.36
C LEU A 119 -27.58 5.12 3.96
N LYS A 120 -28.45 5.27 4.96
CA LYS A 120 -29.81 5.79 4.84
C LYS A 120 -29.87 7.21 5.39
N LYS A 121 -30.92 7.97 5.02
CA LYS A 121 -31.09 9.39 5.43
C LYS A 121 -31.02 9.62 6.95
N HIS A 122 -31.42 8.64 7.76
CA HIS A 122 -31.42 8.74 9.23
C HIS A 122 -30.06 8.39 9.88
N HIS A 123 -29.09 7.86 9.13
CA HIS A 123 -27.74 7.59 9.65
C HIS A 123 -26.94 8.91 9.72
N GLN A 124 -27.01 9.61 10.86
CA GLN A 124 -26.33 10.90 11.06
C GLN A 124 -25.19 10.84 12.08
N LYS A 125 -25.07 9.74 12.83
CA LYS A 125 -24.04 9.55 13.86
C LYS A 125 -23.30 8.24 13.61
N ALA A 126 -22.02 8.22 13.95
CA ALA A 126 -21.18 7.04 13.88
C ALA A 126 -20.29 6.96 15.12
N LEU A 127 -19.97 5.73 15.53
CA LEU A 127 -18.95 5.43 16.53
C LEU A 127 -17.76 4.79 15.82
N ILE A 128 -16.57 5.35 16.02
CA ILE A 128 -15.32 4.80 15.50
C ILE A 128 -14.60 4.09 16.66
N LEU A 129 -14.24 2.82 16.47
CA LEU A 129 -13.53 2.03 17.46
C LEU A 129 -12.07 1.83 17.03
N GLY A 130 -11.13 2.33 17.82
CA GLY A 130 -9.68 2.25 17.56
C GLY A 130 -9.04 3.59 17.15
N THR A 131 -7.71 3.66 17.23
CA THR A 131 -6.93 4.91 17.03
C THR A 131 -5.73 4.77 16.08
N GLY A 132 -5.56 3.61 15.43
CA GLY A 132 -4.45 3.36 14.50
C GLY A 132 -4.69 3.91 13.09
N GLY A 133 -3.70 3.79 12.19
CA GLY A 133 -3.76 4.32 10.83
C GLY A 133 -4.92 3.83 9.94
N ALA A 134 -5.62 2.74 10.31
CA ALA A 134 -6.86 2.34 9.66
C ALA A 134 -8.06 3.20 10.08
N SER A 135 -8.12 3.65 11.34
CA SER A 135 -9.16 4.55 11.86
C SER A 135 -9.02 5.99 11.37
N LYS A 136 -7.80 6.39 10.99
CA LYS A 136 -7.52 7.71 10.40
C LYS A 136 -8.01 7.85 8.96
N ALA A 137 -8.10 6.74 8.23
CA ALA A 137 -8.50 6.70 6.83
C ALA A 137 -10.02 6.78 6.70
#